data_AF-A0A7L2RVW2-F1
#
_entry.id   AF-A0A7L2RVW2-F1
#
_cell.length_a   1.000
_cell.length_b   1.000
_cell.length_c   1.000
_cell.angle_alpha   90.00
_cell.angle_beta   90.00
_cell.angle_gamma   90.00
#
_symmetry.space_group_name_H-M   'P 1'
#
loop_
_entity.id
_entity.type
_entity.pdbx_description
1 polymer ?
#
loop_
_entity_poly.entity_id
_entity_poly.type
_entity_poly.pdbx_seq_one_letter_code
_entity_poly.pdbx_strand_id
1 'polypeptide(L)'
;RTAVGRGRAWLYLALMQKKLADYLKVLLDHKHLLSEFYEPDALMMEEEGAVIVGLLVGLNVIDANLCLKGEDLDSQVGVIDFSLYLKDTQDSDGKQDGGITAVLDQKHYVEELNRHLSCTVADLQNKIDCLEKTNSKLQEELAAATDRIGSLQEEQQQLKQQNELIRERSEKSVEVTKEDTKVELDTYKQSRQGLDEMYSDVWKQLKEEKKIRLELEKELELQIGMKTEMEIAMKLLEKDTHEKQDTLVALRQQLEEVKAINLQMFHKSQNAECSLQQKTEAISSFEGKTNEMMSSMKQMEERLQVAEKARQAAEERCNKMKEELAGRLDTCRQQMSQLDSKCSTLEKELKSEKEQRQTLQKELHQEKDATTLLKTELQQMEGLKKVCTSFKCSEQQ
;
A
#
# COMPACT_ATOMS: atom_id res chain seq x y z
N ARG A 1 -42.11 -18.70 -88.23
CA ARG A 1 -42.45 -18.85 -86.78
C ARG A 1 -41.21 -19.22 -85.96
N THR A 2 -40.29 -20.03 -86.50
CA THR A 2 -38.97 -20.33 -85.89
C THR A 2 -38.07 -19.09 -85.75
N ALA A 3 -36.90 -19.24 -85.11
CA ALA A 3 -35.86 -18.20 -85.12
C ALA A 3 -35.30 -17.94 -86.53
N VAL A 4 -35.13 -18.99 -87.35
CA VAL A 4 -34.64 -18.88 -88.74
C VAL A 4 -35.60 -18.07 -89.60
N GLY A 5 -36.90 -18.37 -89.53
CA GLY A 5 -37.93 -17.60 -90.23
C GLY A 5 -38.03 -16.14 -89.77
N ARG A 6 -37.75 -15.84 -88.50
CA ARG A 6 -37.64 -14.44 -88.01
C ARG A 6 -36.43 -13.74 -88.63
N GLY A 7 -35.26 -14.38 -88.70
CA GLY A 7 -34.07 -13.83 -89.33
C GLY A 7 -34.28 -13.57 -90.84
N ARG A 8 -34.90 -14.51 -91.55
CA ARG A 8 -35.26 -14.36 -92.98
C ARG A 8 -36.24 -13.22 -93.21
N ALA A 9 -37.31 -13.13 -92.41
CA ALA A 9 -38.28 -12.04 -92.49
C ALA A 9 -37.63 -10.67 -92.24
N TRP A 10 -36.73 -10.57 -91.26
CA TRP A 10 -35.95 -9.36 -90.99
C TRP A 10 -35.05 -8.99 -92.17
N LEU A 11 -34.35 -9.96 -92.77
CA LEU A 11 -33.46 -9.71 -93.90
C LEU A 11 -34.22 -9.27 -95.16
N TYR A 12 -35.38 -9.86 -95.44
CA TYR A 12 -36.28 -9.39 -96.50
C TYR A 12 -36.73 -7.94 -96.25
N LEU A 13 -37.17 -7.61 -95.02
CA LEU A 13 -37.55 -6.24 -94.66
C LEU A 13 -36.39 -5.25 -94.78
N ALA A 14 -35.17 -5.64 -94.36
CA ALA A 14 -33.98 -4.80 -94.43
C ALA A 14 -33.51 -4.54 -95.88
N LEU A 15 -33.73 -5.49 -96.79
CA LEU A 15 -33.53 -5.32 -98.23
C LEU A 15 -34.60 -4.40 -98.85
N MET A 16 -35.88 -4.62 -98.55
CA MET A 16 -36.96 -3.72 -99.02
C MET A 16 -36.74 -2.27 -98.56
N GLN A 17 -36.24 -2.09 -97.33
CA GLN A 17 -35.94 -0.77 -96.75
C GLN A 17 -34.62 -0.18 -97.26
N LYS A 18 -33.81 -0.93 -98.01
CA LYS A 18 -32.48 -0.54 -98.53
C LYS A 18 -31.54 -0.06 -97.42
N LYS A 19 -31.56 -0.79 -96.29
CA LYS A 19 -30.84 -0.50 -95.04
C LYS A 19 -30.11 -1.69 -94.43
N LEU A 20 -30.05 -2.83 -95.12
CA LEU A 20 -29.33 -4.03 -94.63
C LEU A 20 -27.87 -3.72 -94.28
N ALA A 21 -27.17 -2.93 -95.12
CA ALA A 21 -25.81 -2.49 -94.85
C ALA A 21 -25.71 -1.58 -93.60
N ASP A 22 -26.63 -0.63 -93.43
CA ASP A 22 -26.65 0.28 -92.28
C ASP A 22 -26.90 -0.48 -90.96
N TYR A 23 -27.85 -1.43 -90.95
CA TYR A 23 -28.13 -2.25 -89.77
C TYR A 23 -26.95 -3.15 -89.40
N LEU A 24 -26.30 -3.77 -90.38
CA LEU A 24 -25.12 -4.61 -90.12
C LEU A 24 -23.92 -3.76 -89.70
N LYS A 25 -23.78 -2.53 -90.23
CA LYS A 25 -22.79 -1.57 -89.76
C LYS A 25 -22.98 -1.23 -88.28
N VAL A 26 -24.19 -0.85 -87.88
CA VAL A 26 -24.49 -0.52 -86.47
C VAL A 26 -24.18 -1.70 -85.55
N LEU A 27 -24.40 -2.95 -86.00
CA LEU A 27 -24.03 -4.14 -85.25
C LEU A 27 -22.50 -4.28 -85.09
N LEU A 28 -21.72 -4.06 -86.17
CA LEU A 28 -20.26 -4.09 -86.15
C LEU A 28 -19.64 -2.92 -85.36
N ASP A 29 -20.26 -1.73 -85.36
CA ASP A 29 -19.81 -0.59 -84.56
C ASP A 29 -19.91 -0.89 -83.03
N HIS A 30 -20.70 -1.90 -82.63
CA HIS A 30 -20.90 -2.34 -81.25
C HIS A 30 -20.24 -3.71 -80.97
N LYS A 31 -18.98 -3.94 -81.40
CA LYS A 31 -18.24 -5.21 -81.21
C LYS A 31 -18.29 -5.79 -79.78
N HIS A 32 -18.42 -4.97 -78.74
CA HIS A 32 -18.55 -5.42 -77.34
C HIS A 32 -19.82 -6.24 -77.05
N LEU A 33 -20.88 -6.12 -77.87
CA LEU A 33 -22.07 -6.98 -77.81
C LEU A 33 -21.87 -8.27 -78.63
N LEU A 34 -21.05 -8.23 -79.67
CA LEU A 34 -20.72 -9.40 -80.49
C LEU A 34 -19.76 -10.35 -79.76
N SER A 35 -18.83 -9.83 -78.95
CA SER A 35 -17.88 -10.62 -78.15
C SER A 35 -18.50 -11.50 -77.05
N GLU A 36 -19.80 -11.40 -76.79
CA GLU A 36 -20.53 -12.37 -75.94
C GLU A 36 -20.95 -13.64 -76.72
N PHE A 37 -20.99 -13.56 -78.05
CA PHE A 37 -21.51 -14.62 -78.94
C PHE A 37 -20.51 -15.08 -80.03
N TYR A 38 -19.40 -14.37 -80.22
CA TYR A 38 -18.39 -14.64 -81.24
C TYR A 38 -16.98 -14.62 -80.63
N GLU A 39 -16.16 -15.59 -81.02
CA GLU A 39 -14.72 -15.64 -80.72
C GLU A 39 -13.96 -14.45 -81.35
N PRO A 40 -12.79 -14.05 -80.82
CA PRO A 40 -12.01 -12.93 -81.35
C PRO A 40 -11.67 -13.06 -82.84
N ASP A 41 -11.28 -14.26 -83.29
CA ASP A 41 -10.85 -14.55 -84.66
C ASP A 41 -12.05 -14.71 -85.65
N ALA A 42 -13.28 -14.38 -85.23
CA ALA A 42 -14.47 -14.55 -86.06
C ALA A 42 -14.61 -13.46 -87.12
N LEU A 43 -15.18 -13.81 -88.28
CA LEU A 43 -15.48 -12.93 -89.42
C LEU A 43 -16.16 -11.59 -89.06
N MET A 44 -17.00 -11.59 -88.02
CA MET A 44 -17.73 -10.39 -87.53
C MET A 44 -16.92 -9.56 -86.53
N MET A 45 -15.84 -10.10 -85.97
CA MET A 45 -14.95 -9.45 -85.01
C MET A 45 -13.70 -8.87 -85.69
N GLU A 46 -13.28 -9.43 -86.82
CA GLU A 46 -12.17 -8.97 -87.64
C GLU A 46 -12.48 -7.78 -88.57
N GLU A 47 -11.50 -7.33 -89.35
CA GLU A 47 -11.69 -6.28 -90.38
C GLU A 47 -12.56 -6.73 -91.56
N GLU A 48 -12.60 -8.03 -91.86
CA GLU A 48 -13.38 -8.59 -92.98
C GLU A 48 -14.88 -8.30 -92.88
N GLY A 49 -15.45 -8.22 -91.67
CA GLY A 49 -16.84 -7.81 -91.46
C GLY A 49 -17.15 -6.41 -92.01
N ALA A 50 -16.21 -5.47 -91.89
CA ALA A 50 -16.36 -4.12 -92.45
C ALA A 50 -16.34 -4.12 -93.98
N VAL A 51 -15.55 -5.02 -94.59
CA VAL A 51 -15.54 -5.24 -96.05
C VAL A 51 -16.88 -5.80 -96.52
N ILE A 52 -17.48 -6.75 -95.78
CA ILE A 52 -18.81 -7.30 -96.07
C ILE A 52 -19.87 -6.20 -96.02
N VAL A 53 -19.87 -5.34 -94.99
CA VAL A 53 -20.76 -4.16 -94.93
C VAL A 53 -20.56 -3.25 -96.15
N GLY A 54 -19.32 -2.97 -96.55
CA GLY A 54 -19.01 -2.18 -97.74
C GLY A 54 -19.59 -2.77 -99.04
N LEU A 55 -19.53 -4.10 -99.22
CA LEU A 55 -20.13 -4.79 -100.36
C LEU A 55 -21.66 -4.74 -100.33
N LEU A 56 -22.28 -4.87 -99.15
CA LEU A 56 -23.74 -4.84 -98.98
C LEU A 56 -24.36 -3.49 -99.37
N VAL A 57 -23.62 -2.38 -99.34
CA VAL A 57 -24.10 -1.07 -99.82
C VAL A 57 -24.54 -1.13 -101.29
N GLY A 58 -23.91 -1.99 -102.11
CA GLY A 58 -24.28 -2.19 -103.51
C GLY A 58 -25.71 -2.72 -103.72
N LEU A 59 -26.26 -3.43 -102.73
CA LEU A 59 -27.63 -3.97 -102.80
C LEU A 59 -28.70 -2.87 -102.70
N ASN A 60 -28.37 -1.69 -102.17
CA ASN A 60 -29.31 -0.57 -102.04
C ASN A 60 -29.78 -0.01 -103.41
N VAL A 61 -29.11 -0.37 -104.51
CA VAL A 61 -29.53 -0.03 -105.88
C VAL A 61 -30.68 -0.93 -106.38
N ILE A 62 -30.86 -2.12 -105.80
CA ILE A 62 -31.84 -3.11 -106.24
C ILE A 62 -33.23 -2.82 -105.63
N ASP A 63 -34.29 -2.85 -106.45
CA ASP A 63 -35.67 -2.65 -106.00
C ASP A 63 -36.37 -3.98 -105.69
N ALA A 64 -36.11 -4.51 -104.49
CA ALA A 64 -36.55 -5.83 -104.06
C ALA A 64 -38.03 -5.86 -103.60
N ASN A 65 -38.96 -6.04 -104.53
CA ASN A 65 -40.40 -6.17 -104.23
C ASN A 65 -40.80 -7.60 -103.79
N LEU A 66 -40.31 -8.02 -102.62
CA LEU A 66 -40.55 -9.33 -102.01
C LEU A 66 -41.89 -9.40 -101.26
N CYS A 67 -42.75 -10.37 -101.61
CA CYS A 67 -44.13 -10.48 -101.11
C CYS A 67 -44.25 -11.27 -99.80
N LEU A 68 -43.91 -10.64 -98.67
CA LEU A 68 -43.99 -11.20 -97.30
C LEU A 68 -45.38 -11.74 -96.83
N LYS A 69 -46.44 -11.66 -97.65
CA LYS A 69 -47.82 -11.97 -97.26
C LYS A 69 -48.28 -13.33 -97.80
N GLY A 70 -47.96 -14.40 -97.07
CA GLY A 70 -48.44 -15.76 -97.32
C GLY A 70 -47.35 -16.80 -97.60
N GLU A 71 -46.09 -16.37 -97.73
CA GLU A 71 -44.95 -17.27 -97.87
C GLU A 71 -44.58 -17.96 -96.54
N ASP A 72 -44.28 -19.25 -96.60
CA ASP A 72 -43.68 -19.96 -95.47
C ASP A 72 -42.16 -19.75 -95.44
N LEU A 73 -41.73 -18.80 -94.60
CA LEU A 73 -40.32 -18.47 -94.40
C LEU A 73 -39.56 -19.49 -93.51
N ASP A 74 -40.22 -20.51 -92.93
CA ASP A 74 -39.56 -21.55 -92.15
C ASP A 74 -39.01 -22.72 -93.03
N SER A 75 -39.51 -22.94 -94.25
CA SER A 75 -39.09 -24.03 -95.16
C SER A 75 -38.05 -23.60 -96.23
N GLN A 76 -37.74 -24.44 -97.23
CA GLN A 76 -36.70 -24.17 -98.23
C GLN A 76 -37.32 -23.74 -99.58
N VAL A 77 -36.70 -22.74 -100.23
CA VAL A 77 -37.21 -22.12 -101.46
C VAL A 77 -37.33 -23.15 -102.60
N GLY A 78 -38.49 -23.16 -103.27
CA GLY A 78 -38.81 -24.12 -104.33
C GLY A 78 -38.08 -23.87 -105.66
N VAL A 79 -38.05 -24.91 -106.50
CA VAL A 79 -37.49 -24.88 -107.86
C VAL A 79 -38.52 -24.27 -108.84
N ILE A 80 -38.06 -23.41 -109.74
CA ILE A 80 -38.89 -22.81 -110.80
C ILE A 80 -38.91 -23.74 -112.02
N ASP A 81 -40.10 -24.17 -112.43
CA ASP A 81 -40.30 -24.97 -113.64
C ASP A 81 -40.62 -24.08 -114.86
N PHE A 82 -40.01 -24.39 -116.00
CA PHE A 82 -40.20 -23.72 -117.29
C PHE A 82 -40.92 -24.59 -118.33
N SER A 83 -41.35 -25.81 -117.96
CA SER A 83 -41.99 -26.77 -118.88
C SER A 83 -43.33 -26.28 -119.45
N LEU A 84 -43.97 -25.30 -118.82
CA LEU A 84 -45.24 -24.69 -119.25
C LEU A 84 -45.18 -23.89 -120.56
N TYR A 85 -44.01 -23.73 -121.18
CA TYR A 85 -43.80 -22.86 -122.34
C TYR A 85 -43.55 -23.59 -123.70
N LEU A 86 -43.90 -24.89 -123.85
CA LEU A 86 -43.62 -25.74 -125.06
C LEU A 86 -44.80 -26.72 -125.42
N LYS A 87 -45.16 -26.96 -126.71
CA LYS A 87 -46.30 -27.86 -127.15
C LYS A 87 -46.48 -28.14 -128.69
N ASP A 88 -47.03 -29.31 -129.14
CA ASP A 88 -47.40 -29.72 -130.56
C ASP A 88 -48.44 -30.93 -130.67
N THR A 89 -48.99 -31.36 -131.88
CA THR A 89 -50.18 -32.32 -132.10
C THR A 89 -50.42 -33.06 -133.51
N GLN A 90 -51.26 -34.16 -133.64
CA GLN A 90 -52.24 -34.65 -134.77
C GLN A 90 -52.39 -36.18 -135.29
N ASP A 91 -53.45 -36.55 -136.10
CA ASP A 91 -54.19 -37.90 -136.39
C ASP A 91 -54.69 -38.15 -137.92
N SER A 92 -55.52 -39.08 -138.56
CA SER A 92 -56.33 -40.42 -138.50
C SER A 92 -57.06 -40.73 -139.93
N ASP A 93 -57.89 -41.73 -140.44
CA ASP A 93 -58.45 -43.16 -140.30
C ASP A 93 -59.33 -43.71 -141.57
N GLY A 94 -59.72 -45.03 -141.74
CA GLY A 94 -60.85 -45.64 -142.63
C GLY A 94 -60.54 -46.86 -143.62
N LYS A 95 -61.38 -47.66 -144.41
CA LYS A 95 -62.78 -48.30 -144.57
C LYS A 95 -62.91 -49.09 -145.97
N GLN A 96 -63.85 -49.94 -146.54
CA GLN A 96 -65.09 -50.87 -146.40
C GLN A 96 -65.27 -51.74 -147.75
N ASP A 97 -66.22 -52.62 -148.26
CA ASP A 97 -67.60 -53.29 -148.12
C ASP A 97 -67.72 -54.55 -149.15
N GLY A 98 -68.72 -55.41 -149.56
CA GLY A 98 -70.19 -55.80 -149.41
C GLY A 98 -70.74 -56.88 -150.50
N GLY A 99 -72.01 -57.42 -150.57
CA GLY A 99 -72.60 -58.16 -151.80
C GLY A 99 -73.73 -59.30 -151.81
N ILE A 100 -73.42 -60.60 -152.10
CA ILE A 100 -74.27 -61.83 -151.82
C ILE A 100 -73.54 -62.86 -150.92
N THR A 101 -72.26 -62.62 -150.63
CA THR A 101 -71.91 -61.65 -149.55
C THR A 101 -73.21 -61.07 -148.89
N ALA A 102 -73.61 -59.81 -148.77
CA ALA A 102 -74.87 -59.28 -148.09
C ALA A 102 -75.74 -60.19 -147.16
N VAL A 103 -76.32 -61.33 -147.56
CA VAL A 103 -76.93 -62.34 -146.65
C VAL A 103 -75.88 -63.26 -146.02
N LEU A 104 -74.91 -63.75 -146.78
CA LEU A 104 -73.64 -64.25 -146.23
C LEU A 104 -72.87 -63.15 -145.47
N ASP A 105 -72.98 -61.85 -145.82
CA ASP A 105 -72.41 -60.76 -145.02
C ASP A 105 -73.27 -60.44 -143.81
N GLN A 106 -74.56 -60.70 -143.81
CA GLN A 106 -75.41 -60.52 -142.62
C GLN A 106 -75.18 -61.68 -141.66
N LYS A 107 -75.02 -62.90 -142.19
CA LYS A 107 -74.53 -64.06 -141.44
C LYS A 107 -73.11 -63.80 -140.93
N HIS A 108 -72.18 -63.39 -141.79
CA HIS A 108 -70.79 -63.10 -141.44
C HIS A 108 -70.69 -61.88 -140.53
N TYR A 109 -71.51 -60.85 -140.67
CA TYR A 109 -71.62 -59.73 -139.73
C TYR A 109 -72.16 -60.19 -138.39
N VAL A 110 -73.11 -61.12 -138.33
CA VAL A 110 -73.57 -61.71 -137.05
C VAL A 110 -72.51 -62.64 -136.46
N GLU A 111 -71.76 -63.41 -137.26
CA GLU A 111 -70.65 -64.24 -136.82
C GLU A 111 -69.43 -63.41 -136.37
N GLU A 112 -69.15 -62.30 -137.06
CA GLU A 112 -68.05 -61.37 -136.81
C GLU A 112 -68.40 -60.40 -135.68
N LEU A 113 -69.66 -60.01 -135.52
CA LEU A 113 -70.19 -59.34 -134.34
C LEU A 113 -70.17 -60.29 -133.14
N ASN A 114 -70.53 -61.58 -133.30
CA ASN A 114 -70.32 -62.58 -132.26
C ASN A 114 -68.83 -62.82 -131.97
N ARG A 115 -67.94 -62.73 -132.97
CA ARG A 115 -66.49 -62.82 -132.79
C ARG A 115 -65.97 -61.62 -132.02
N HIS A 116 -66.36 -60.41 -132.40
CA HIS A 116 -66.04 -59.17 -131.68
C HIS A 116 -66.64 -59.14 -130.27
N LEU A 117 -67.87 -59.59 -130.08
CA LEU A 117 -68.48 -59.74 -128.76
C LEU A 117 -67.73 -60.78 -127.92
N SER A 118 -67.33 -61.92 -128.51
CA SER A 118 -66.54 -62.94 -127.82
C SER A 118 -65.13 -62.44 -127.46
N CYS A 119 -64.47 -61.68 -128.35
CA CYS A 119 -63.23 -60.99 -128.05
C CYS A 119 -63.43 -59.95 -126.93
N THR A 120 -64.47 -59.11 -127.01
CA THR A 120 -64.78 -58.09 -125.99
C THR A 120 -65.10 -58.71 -124.64
N VAL A 121 -65.82 -59.84 -124.61
CA VAL A 121 -66.10 -60.61 -123.40
C VAL A 121 -64.82 -61.24 -122.85
N ALA A 122 -63.93 -61.78 -123.71
CA ALA A 122 -62.63 -62.30 -123.29
C ALA A 122 -61.70 -61.18 -122.75
N ASP A 123 -61.67 -60.01 -123.37
CA ASP A 123 -60.89 -58.85 -122.93
C ASP A 123 -61.43 -58.27 -121.61
N LEU A 124 -62.77 -58.21 -121.46
CA LEU A 124 -63.40 -57.85 -120.19
C LEU A 124 -63.13 -58.90 -119.10
N GLN A 125 -63.17 -60.19 -119.41
CA GLN A 125 -62.83 -61.26 -118.48
C GLN A 125 -61.36 -61.17 -118.06
N ASN A 126 -60.43 -61.05 -119.01
CA ASN A 126 -59.00 -60.81 -118.74
C ASN A 126 -58.78 -59.59 -117.85
N LYS A 127 -59.57 -58.52 -118.04
CA LYS A 127 -59.51 -57.30 -117.23
C LYS A 127 -60.08 -57.50 -115.82
N ILE A 128 -61.16 -58.26 -115.66
CA ILE A 128 -61.72 -58.68 -114.36
C ILE A 128 -60.68 -59.52 -113.62
N ASP A 129 -60.17 -60.58 -114.25
CA ASP A 129 -59.10 -61.45 -113.77
C ASP A 129 -57.85 -60.67 -113.29
N CYS A 130 -57.47 -59.61 -114.02
CA CYS A 130 -56.35 -58.76 -113.63
C CYS A 130 -56.71 -57.86 -112.43
N LEU A 131 -57.91 -57.25 -112.43
CA LEU A 131 -58.39 -56.41 -111.34
C LEU A 131 -58.51 -57.20 -110.03
N GLU A 132 -59.06 -58.42 -110.07
CA GLU A 132 -59.14 -59.33 -108.93
C GLU A 132 -57.75 -59.66 -108.37
N LYS A 133 -56.78 -60.00 -109.24
CA LYS A 133 -55.38 -60.25 -108.84
C LYS A 133 -54.72 -59.00 -108.24
N THR A 134 -55.01 -57.81 -108.71
CA THR A 134 -54.53 -56.56 -108.07
C THR A 134 -55.23 -56.26 -106.75
N ASN A 135 -56.52 -56.57 -106.63
CA ASN A 135 -57.31 -56.35 -105.41
C ASN A 135 -56.85 -57.29 -104.28
N SER A 136 -56.56 -58.56 -104.57
CA SER A 136 -55.94 -59.51 -103.62
C SER A 136 -54.63 -58.95 -103.06
N LYS A 137 -53.72 -58.50 -103.94
CA LYS A 137 -52.45 -57.90 -103.52
C LYS A 137 -52.62 -56.66 -102.67
N LEU A 138 -53.55 -55.76 -103.03
CA LEU A 138 -53.84 -54.56 -102.24
C LEU A 138 -54.44 -54.90 -100.87
N GLN A 139 -55.19 -56.00 -100.75
CA GLN A 139 -55.68 -56.51 -99.46
C GLN A 139 -54.56 -57.12 -98.62
N GLU A 140 -53.65 -57.88 -99.24
CA GLU A 140 -52.45 -58.43 -98.59
C GLU A 140 -51.50 -57.31 -98.10
N GLU A 141 -51.25 -56.29 -98.92
CA GLU A 141 -50.45 -55.11 -98.58
C GLU A 141 -51.11 -54.27 -97.47
N LEU A 142 -52.44 -54.09 -97.51
CA LEU A 142 -53.19 -53.39 -96.47
C LEU A 142 -53.19 -54.14 -95.13
N ALA A 143 -53.30 -55.47 -95.15
CA ALA A 143 -53.18 -56.30 -93.96
C ALA A 143 -51.77 -56.18 -93.35
N ALA A 144 -50.71 -56.38 -94.15
CA ALA A 144 -49.33 -56.25 -93.70
C ALA A 144 -48.97 -54.83 -93.21
N ALA A 145 -49.57 -53.79 -93.79
CA ALA A 145 -49.45 -52.43 -93.29
C ALA A 145 -50.17 -52.22 -91.95
N THR A 146 -51.34 -52.84 -91.77
CA THR A 146 -52.12 -52.78 -90.52
C THR A 146 -51.40 -53.48 -89.36
N ASP A 147 -50.87 -54.68 -89.59
CA ASP A 147 -50.08 -55.41 -88.58
C ASP A 147 -48.85 -54.59 -88.15
N ARG A 148 -48.16 -53.97 -89.12
CA ARG A 148 -46.99 -53.13 -88.89
C ARG A 148 -47.32 -51.85 -88.12
N ILE A 149 -48.50 -51.26 -88.34
CA ILE A 149 -49.01 -50.15 -87.53
C ILE A 149 -49.28 -50.63 -86.09
N GLY A 150 -49.86 -51.81 -85.91
CA GLY A 150 -50.05 -52.43 -84.58
C GLY A 150 -48.73 -52.59 -83.82
N SER A 151 -47.73 -53.21 -84.43
CA SER A 151 -46.39 -53.38 -83.81
C SER A 151 -45.75 -52.04 -83.42
N LEU A 152 -45.86 -51.01 -84.26
CA LEU A 152 -45.31 -49.67 -83.97
C LEU A 152 -46.10 -48.93 -82.87
N GLN A 153 -47.40 -49.20 -82.72
CA GLN A 153 -48.19 -48.68 -81.60
C GLN A 153 -47.81 -49.34 -80.28
N GLU A 154 -47.61 -50.66 -80.26
CA GLU A 154 -47.11 -51.39 -79.09
C GLU A 154 -45.71 -50.94 -78.69
N GLU A 155 -44.77 -50.80 -79.64
CA GLU A 155 -43.42 -50.29 -79.37
C GLU A 155 -43.47 -48.86 -78.81
N GLN A 156 -44.28 -47.97 -79.39
CA GLN A 156 -44.46 -46.61 -78.87
C GLN A 156 -45.04 -46.61 -77.45
N GLN A 157 -45.96 -47.52 -77.14
CA GLN A 157 -46.54 -47.65 -75.79
C GLN A 157 -45.51 -48.17 -74.78
N GLN A 158 -44.69 -49.16 -75.15
CA GLN A 158 -43.59 -49.65 -74.32
C GLN A 158 -42.53 -48.56 -74.07
N LEU A 159 -42.13 -47.82 -75.12
CA LEU A 159 -41.19 -46.71 -75.01
C LEU A 159 -41.73 -45.58 -74.11
N LYS A 160 -43.03 -45.26 -74.19
CA LYS A 160 -43.68 -44.31 -73.26
C LYS A 160 -43.60 -44.79 -71.81
N GLN A 161 -43.94 -46.05 -71.55
CA GLN A 161 -43.86 -46.65 -70.21
C GLN A 161 -42.42 -46.67 -69.66
N GLN A 162 -41.42 -46.99 -70.49
CA GLN A 162 -40.02 -46.94 -70.09
C GLN A 162 -39.54 -45.52 -69.78
N ASN A 163 -39.91 -44.52 -70.59
CA ASN A 163 -39.56 -43.12 -70.32
C ASN A 163 -40.20 -42.60 -69.03
N GLU A 164 -41.46 -42.95 -68.75
CA GLU A 164 -42.13 -42.60 -67.49
C GLU A 164 -41.40 -43.21 -66.27
N LEU A 165 -41.04 -44.50 -66.36
CA LEU A 165 -40.34 -45.21 -65.28
C LEU A 165 -38.91 -44.70 -65.08
N ILE A 166 -38.23 -44.27 -66.16
CA ILE A 166 -36.94 -43.56 -66.08
C ILE A 166 -37.12 -42.18 -65.42
N ARG A 167 -38.18 -41.43 -65.78
CA ARG A 167 -38.49 -40.13 -65.17
C ARG A 167 -38.73 -40.26 -63.66
N GLU A 168 -39.65 -41.14 -63.24
CA GLU A 168 -39.92 -41.42 -61.83
C GLU A 168 -38.67 -41.84 -61.05
N ARG A 169 -37.83 -42.71 -61.65
CA ARG A 169 -36.57 -43.13 -61.03
C ARG A 169 -35.58 -41.97 -60.90
N SER A 170 -35.51 -41.07 -61.88
CA SER A 170 -34.65 -39.89 -61.83
C SER A 170 -35.11 -38.88 -60.79
N GLU A 171 -36.42 -38.58 -60.73
CA GLU A 171 -37.01 -37.67 -59.75
C GLU A 171 -36.84 -38.18 -58.33
N LYS A 172 -37.07 -39.48 -58.11
CA LYS A 172 -36.83 -40.14 -56.81
C LYS A 172 -35.34 -40.14 -56.42
N SER A 173 -34.43 -40.28 -57.39
CA SER A 173 -32.99 -40.17 -57.12
C SER A 173 -32.57 -38.76 -56.75
N VAL A 174 -33.13 -37.74 -57.42
CA VAL A 174 -32.86 -36.32 -57.12
C VAL A 174 -33.39 -35.96 -55.73
N GLU A 175 -34.63 -36.36 -55.39
CA GLU A 175 -35.21 -36.03 -54.08
C GLU A 175 -34.43 -36.70 -52.93
N VAL A 176 -33.97 -37.95 -53.08
CA VAL A 176 -33.07 -38.59 -52.10
C VAL A 176 -31.77 -37.79 -51.92
N THR A 177 -31.07 -37.42 -53.01
CA THR A 177 -29.84 -36.60 -52.88
C THR A 177 -30.07 -35.22 -52.26
N LYS A 178 -31.30 -34.68 -52.37
CA LYS A 178 -31.75 -33.41 -51.78
C LYS A 178 -32.14 -33.56 -50.31
N GLU A 179 -32.61 -34.72 -49.87
CA GLU A 179 -32.76 -35.05 -48.46
C GLU A 179 -31.38 -35.29 -47.80
N ASP A 180 -30.50 -36.07 -48.44
CA ASP A 180 -29.13 -36.34 -47.96
C ASP A 180 -28.33 -35.05 -47.75
N THR A 181 -28.21 -34.21 -48.80
CA THR A 181 -27.48 -32.93 -48.71
C THR A 181 -28.09 -31.94 -47.71
N LYS A 182 -29.41 -32.03 -47.45
CA LYS A 182 -30.05 -31.26 -46.37
C LYS A 182 -29.62 -31.78 -44.99
N VAL A 183 -29.60 -33.10 -44.80
CA VAL A 183 -29.14 -33.73 -43.54
C VAL A 183 -27.67 -33.41 -43.27
N GLU A 184 -26.80 -33.48 -44.27
CA GLU A 184 -25.39 -33.04 -44.16
C GLU A 184 -25.28 -31.57 -43.74
N LEU A 185 -26.04 -30.69 -44.39
CA LEU A 185 -26.00 -29.24 -44.16
C LEU A 185 -26.55 -28.86 -42.77
N ASP A 186 -27.64 -29.50 -42.32
CA ASP A 186 -28.18 -29.28 -40.97
C ASP A 186 -27.28 -29.91 -39.88
N THR A 187 -26.61 -31.03 -40.16
CA THR A 187 -25.57 -31.59 -39.28
C THR A 187 -24.36 -30.66 -39.17
N TYR A 188 -23.92 -30.07 -40.29
CA TYR A 188 -22.84 -29.08 -40.31
C TYR A 188 -23.21 -27.84 -39.49
N LYS A 189 -24.43 -27.31 -39.62
CA LYS A 189 -24.93 -26.20 -38.78
C LYS A 189 -24.88 -26.52 -37.30
N GLN A 190 -25.37 -27.69 -36.88
CA GLN A 190 -25.39 -28.09 -35.47
C GLN A 190 -23.97 -28.25 -34.91
N SER A 191 -23.08 -28.90 -35.66
CA SER A 191 -21.66 -29.05 -35.28
C SER A 191 -20.97 -27.69 -35.17
N ARG A 192 -21.23 -26.78 -36.12
CA ARG A 192 -20.72 -25.40 -36.11
C ARG A 192 -21.23 -24.61 -34.91
N GLN A 193 -22.54 -24.65 -34.64
CA GLN A 193 -23.16 -23.96 -33.51
C GLN A 193 -22.60 -24.47 -32.18
N GLY A 194 -22.51 -25.78 -31.97
CA GLY A 194 -21.95 -26.36 -30.73
C GLY A 194 -20.47 -25.99 -30.52
N LEU A 195 -19.70 -25.80 -31.60
CA LEU A 195 -18.33 -25.31 -31.54
C LEU A 195 -18.27 -23.80 -31.20
N ASP A 196 -19.12 -22.97 -31.81
CA ASP A 196 -19.19 -21.54 -31.53
C ASP A 196 -19.73 -21.27 -30.10
N GLU A 197 -20.63 -22.13 -29.58
CA GLU A 197 -21.07 -22.16 -28.17
C GLU A 197 -19.93 -22.56 -27.22
N MET A 198 -19.17 -23.61 -27.54
CA MET A 198 -17.98 -24.01 -26.77
C MET A 198 -16.93 -22.88 -26.71
N TYR A 199 -16.66 -22.20 -27.82
CA TYR A 199 -15.77 -21.04 -27.83
C TYR A 199 -16.31 -19.88 -26.98
N SER A 200 -17.62 -19.63 -27.00
CA SER A 200 -18.28 -18.61 -26.17
C SER A 200 -18.09 -18.89 -24.67
N ASP A 201 -18.30 -20.12 -24.23
CA ASP A 201 -18.18 -20.49 -22.81
C ASP A 201 -16.72 -20.56 -22.34
N VAL A 202 -15.79 -21.08 -23.15
CA VAL A 202 -14.35 -21.01 -22.86
C VAL A 202 -13.88 -19.55 -22.77
N TRP A 203 -14.41 -18.65 -23.60
CA TRP A 203 -14.08 -17.22 -23.56
C TRP A 203 -14.66 -16.51 -22.32
N LYS A 204 -15.88 -16.88 -21.88
CA LYS A 204 -16.45 -16.43 -20.60
C LYS A 204 -15.59 -16.88 -19.42
N GLN A 205 -15.27 -18.17 -19.34
CA GLN A 205 -14.41 -18.74 -18.28
C GLN A 205 -13.04 -18.05 -18.25
N LEU A 206 -12.38 -17.86 -19.39
CA LEU A 206 -11.11 -17.15 -19.49
C LEU A 206 -11.20 -15.68 -19.03
N LYS A 207 -12.34 -15.02 -19.24
CA LYS A 207 -12.58 -13.64 -18.79
C LYS A 207 -12.85 -13.57 -17.28
N GLU A 208 -13.54 -14.56 -16.73
CA GLU A 208 -13.85 -14.67 -15.30
C GLU A 208 -12.61 -15.06 -14.48
N GLU A 209 -11.82 -16.04 -14.93
CA GLU A 209 -10.49 -16.36 -14.38
C GLU A 209 -9.57 -15.14 -14.36
N LYS A 210 -9.47 -14.39 -15.47
CA LYS A 210 -8.67 -13.15 -15.53
C LYS A 210 -9.16 -12.08 -14.55
N LYS A 211 -10.46 -12.03 -14.23
CA LYS A 211 -11.01 -11.14 -13.23
C LYS A 211 -10.62 -11.61 -11.83
N ILE A 212 -10.90 -12.87 -11.49
CA ILE A 212 -10.62 -13.47 -10.18
C ILE A 212 -9.12 -13.38 -9.86
N ARG A 213 -8.25 -13.70 -10.82
CA ARG A 213 -6.80 -13.58 -10.66
C ARG A 213 -6.37 -12.15 -10.34
N LEU A 214 -6.96 -11.15 -11.00
CA LEU A 214 -6.64 -9.73 -10.77
C LEU A 214 -7.25 -9.17 -9.46
N GLU A 215 -8.32 -9.79 -8.95
CA GLU A 215 -8.86 -9.53 -7.61
C GLU A 215 -7.96 -10.16 -6.54
N LEU A 216 -7.46 -11.39 -6.75
CA LEU A 216 -6.48 -12.06 -5.88
C LEU A 216 -5.10 -11.37 -5.87
N GLU A 217 -4.62 -10.84 -7.01
CA GLU A 217 -3.37 -10.08 -7.09
C GLU A 217 -3.42 -8.82 -6.21
N LYS A 218 -4.56 -8.11 -6.19
CA LYS A 218 -4.77 -6.93 -5.32
C LYS A 218 -4.88 -7.28 -3.84
N GLU A 219 -5.59 -8.35 -3.50
CA GLU A 219 -5.68 -8.81 -2.11
C GLU A 219 -4.29 -9.23 -1.60
N LEU A 220 -3.48 -9.89 -2.43
CA LEU A 220 -2.10 -10.24 -2.08
C LEU A 220 -1.23 -8.99 -1.85
N GLU A 221 -1.34 -7.96 -2.69
CA GLU A 221 -0.66 -6.66 -2.48
C GLU A 221 -1.09 -6.00 -1.15
N LEU A 222 -2.38 -6.03 -0.82
CA LEU A 222 -2.91 -5.50 0.44
C LEU A 222 -2.39 -6.28 1.66
N GLN A 223 -2.40 -7.61 1.60
CA GLN A 223 -1.88 -8.48 2.67
C GLN A 223 -0.36 -8.29 2.87
N ILE A 224 0.41 -8.06 1.80
CA ILE A 224 1.83 -7.69 1.90
C ILE A 224 1.99 -6.35 2.62
N GLY A 225 1.20 -5.33 2.25
CA GLY A 225 1.16 -4.03 2.92
C GLY A 225 0.88 -4.15 4.42
N MET A 226 -0.25 -4.76 4.79
CA MET A 226 -0.65 -4.98 6.18
C MET A 226 0.40 -5.77 6.97
N LYS A 227 1.05 -6.77 6.36
CA LYS A 227 2.15 -7.51 7.00
C LYS A 227 3.36 -6.60 7.26
N THR A 228 3.75 -5.74 6.31
CA THR A 228 4.88 -4.82 6.55
C THR A 228 4.58 -3.78 7.62
N GLU A 229 3.35 -3.26 7.69
CA GLU A 229 2.92 -2.36 8.76
C GLU A 229 2.94 -3.06 10.13
N MET A 230 2.45 -4.30 10.21
CA MET A 230 2.49 -5.12 11.42
C MET A 230 3.93 -5.42 11.87
N GLU A 231 4.85 -5.73 10.94
CA GLU A 231 6.27 -5.93 11.26
C GLU A 231 6.95 -4.65 11.77
N ILE A 232 6.54 -3.46 11.30
CA ILE A 232 7.04 -2.18 11.80
C ILE A 232 6.46 -1.90 13.19
N ALA A 233 5.15 -2.10 13.39
CA ALA A 233 4.49 -1.92 14.68
C ALA A 233 5.07 -2.85 15.76
N MET A 234 5.35 -4.12 15.41
CA MET A 234 6.00 -5.09 16.29
C MET A 234 7.40 -4.60 16.72
N LYS A 235 8.25 -4.17 15.77
CA LYS A 235 9.60 -3.64 16.09
C LYS A 235 9.57 -2.38 16.97
N LEU A 236 8.55 -1.54 16.82
CA LEU A 236 8.35 -0.37 17.69
C LEU A 236 7.93 -0.76 19.11
N LEU A 237 7.04 -1.75 19.27
CA LEU A 237 6.65 -2.30 20.57
C LEU A 237 7.80 -3.06 21.26
N GLU A 238 8.59 -3.80 20.49
CA GLU A 238 9.83 -4.42 20.98
C GLU A 238 10.80 -3.36 21.50
N LYS A 239 11.02 -2.28 20.76
CA LYS A 239 11.89 -1.17 21.17
C LYS A 239 11.40 -0.48 22.45
N ASP A 240 10.12 -0.12 22.52
CA ASP A 240 9.49 0.46 23.73
C ASP A 240 9.59 -0.48 24.94
N THR A 241 9.47 -1.80 24.73
CA THR A 241 9.66 -2.81 25.78
C THR A 241 11.10 -2.87 26.29
N HIS A 242 12.10 -2.78 25.40
CA HIS A 242 13.51 -2.72 25.80
C HIS A 242 13.83 -1.41 26.56
N GLU A 243 13.37 -0.26 26.07
CA GLU A 243 13.58 1.04 26.75
C GLU A 243 12.92 1.07 28.15
N LYS A 244 11.74 0.45 28.29
CA LYS A 244 11.09 0.24 29.60
C LYS A 244 11.88 -0.73 30.48
N GLN A 245 12.43 -1.80 29.94
CA GLN A 245 13.25 -2.74 30.71
C GLN A 245 14.55 -2.08 31.21
N ASP A 246 15.21 -1.27 30.39
CA ASP A 246 16.44 -0.55 30.77
C ASP A 246 16.16 0.50 31.87
N THR A 247 15.06 1.25 31.77
CA THR A 247 14.66 2.17 32.86
C THR A 247 14.29 1.42 34.15
N LEU A 248 13.70 0.23 34.06
CA LEU A 248 13.41 -0.63 35.21
C LEU A 248 14.72 -1.14 35.87
N VAL A 249 15.73 -1.51 35.07
CA VAL A 249 17.07 -1.87 35.57
C VAL A 249 17.74 -0.67 36.27
N ALA A 250 17.69 0.52 35.67
CA ALA A 250 18.24 1.74 36.28
C ALA A 250 17.55 2.10 37.61
N LEU A 251 16.22 1.96 37.69
CA LEU A 251 15.46 2.18 38.93
C LEU A 251 15.77 1.14 40.01
N ARG A 252 16.04 -0.13 39.63
CA ARG A 252 16.51 -1.16 40.58
C ARG A 252 17.89 -0.82 41.13
N GLN A 253 18.82 -0.39 40.28
CA GLN A 253 20.16 0.04 40.68
C GLN A 253 20.09 1.21 41.68
N GLN A 254 19.28 2.24 41.40
CA GLN A 254 19.03 3.35 42.31
C GLN A 254 18.42 2.91 43.65
N LEU A 255 17.50 1.93 43.64
CA LEU A 255 16.91 1.38 44.86
C LEU A 255 17.94 0.62 45.71
N GLU A 256 18.87 -0.11 45.10
CA GLU A 256 19.97 -0.77 45.81
C GLU A 256 20.98 0.23 46.38
N GLU A 257 21.30 1.30 45.64
CA GLU A 257 22.14 2.41 46.13
C GLU A 257 21.50 3.11 47.34
N VAL A 258 20.21 3.47 47.27
CA VAL A 258 19.46 4.05 48.39
C VAL A 258 19.42 3.08 49.59
N LYS A 259 19.26 1.77 49.36
CA LYS A 259 19.32 0.75 50.40
C LYS A 259 20.71 0.67 51.05
N ALA A 260 21.78 0.75 50.28
CA ALA A 260 23.15 0.77 50.78
C ALA A 260 23.44 2.04 51.59
N ILE A 261 22.99 3.20 51.12
CA ILE A 261 23.08 4.48 51.85
C ILE A 261 22.31 4.39 53.18
N ASN A 262 21.09 3.87 53.18
CA ASN A 262 20.28 3.72 54.39
C ASN A 262 20.95 2.79 55.42
N LEU A 263 21.53 1.67 54.99
CA LEU A 263 22.31 0.78 55.87
C LEU A 263 23.56 1.48 56.43
N GLN A 264 24.30 2.22 55.60
CA GLN A 264 25.48 2.97 56.05
C GLN A 264 25.09 4.07 57.06
N MET A 265 23.98 4.77 56.83
CA MET A 265 23.46 5.80 57.73
C MET A 265 22.94 5.20 59.04
N PHE A 266 22.28 4.05 59.00
CA PHE A 266 21.89 3.31 60.20
C PHE A 266 23.11 2.94 61.06
N HIS A 267 24.15 2.35 60.48
CA HIS A 267 25.38 2.03 61.21
C HIS A 267 26.12 3.28 61.74
N LYS A 268 26.15 4.38 60.98
CA LYS A 268 26.68 5.66 61.48
C LYS A 268 25.88 6.19 62.68
N SER A 269 24.55 6.11 62.63
CA SER A 269 23.67 6.51 63.74
C SER A 269 23.89 5.64 64.97
N GLN A 270 23.93 4.31 64.80
CA GLN A 270 24.19 3.34 65.87
C GLN A 270 25.56 3.54 66.54
N ASN A 271 26.60 3.84 65.75
CA ASN A 271 27.93 4.17 66.28
C ASN A 271 27.94 5.50 67.05
N ALA A 272 27.20 6.51 66.58
CA ALA A 272 27.04 7.79 67.27
C ALA A 272 26.25 7.64 68.58
N GLU A 273 25.19 6.82 68.58
CA GLU A 273 24.39 6.48 69.75
C GLU A 273 25.20 5.73 70.81
N CYS A 274 26.00 4.72 70.40
CA CYS A 274 26.92 4.02 71.30
C CYS A 274 27.98 4.97 71.89
N SER A 275 28.55 5.88 71.09
CA SER A 275 29.50 6.89 71.57
C SER A 275 28.83 7.93 72.50
N LEU A 276 27.55 8.25 72.27
CA LEU A 276 26.77 9.11 73.16
C LEU A 276 26.50 8.40 74.49
N GLN A 277 26.10 7.12 74.47
CA GLN A 277 25.90 6.32 75.68
C GLN A 277 27.17 6.25 76.53
N GLN A 278 28.33 5.95 75.92
CA GLN A 278 29.64 5.95 76.61
C GLN A 278 29.96 7.32 77.25
N LYS A 279 29.59 8.42 76.60
CA LYS A 279 29.76 9.77 77.16
C LYS A 279 28.81 10.03 78.32
N THR A 280 27.55 9.59 78.23
CA THR A 280 26.56 9.69 79.32
C THR A 280 27.02 8.89 80.55
N GLU A 281 27.48 7.65 80.35
CA GLU A 281 28.05 6.81 81.42
C GLU A 281 29.28 7.46 82.08
N ALA A 282 30.17 8.06 81.27
CA ALA A 282 31.31 8.82 81.77
C ALA A 282 30.88 10.09 82.54
N ILE A 283 29.88 10.83 82.05
CA ILE A 283 29.31 12.00 82.73
C ILE A 283 28.76 11.58 84.10
N SER A 284 27.91 10.54 84.17
CA SER A 284 27.37 10.08 85.46
C SER A 284 28.44 9.53 86.41
N SER A 285 29.56 8.98 85.90
CA SER A 285 30.73 8.67 86.73
C SER A 285 31.41 9.93 87.29
N PHE A 286 31.52 11.00 86.50
CA PHE A 286 32.07 12.28 86.95
C PHE A 286 31.11 13.03 87.88
N GLU A 287 29.80 12.97 87.67
CA GLU A 287 28.77 13.50 88.58
C GLU A 287 28.84 12.78 89.93
N GLY A 288 28.93 11.45 89.94
CA GLY A 288 29.17 10.66 91.16
C GLY A 288 30.40 11.11 91.93
N LYS A 289 31.56 11.17 91.27
CA LYS A 289 32.82 11.68 91.85
C LYS A 289 32.73 13.13 92.31
N THR A 290 31.98 13.98 91.61
CA THR A 290 31.77 15.38 91.99
C THR A 290 30.91 15.49 93.24
N ASN A 291 29.89 14.65 93.38
CA ASN A 291 29.05 14.58 94.58
C ASN A 291 29.82 14.00 95.79
N GLU A 292 30.66 12.98 95.59
CA GLU A 292 31.60 12.47 96.60
C GLU A 292 32.59 13.55 97.04
N MET A 293 33.19 14.26 96.07
CA MET A 293 34.12 15.36 96.34
C MET A 293 33.44 16.54 97.03
N MET A 294 32.20 16.89 96.67
CA MET A 294 31.41 17.93 97.33
C MET A 294 31.08 17.56 98.78
N SER A 295 30.72 16.29 99.03
CA SER A 295 30.51 15.76 100.39
C SER A 295 31.79 15.82 101.23
N SER A 296 32.92 15.42 100.64
CA SER A 296 34.24 15.50 101.29
C SER A 296 34.67 16.95 101.57
N MET A 297 34.48 17.85 100.60
CA MET A 297 34.75 19.27 100.73
C MET A 297 33.91 19.89 101.84
N LYS A 298 32.61 19.61 101.91
CA LYS A 298 31.73 20.08 102.99
C LYS A 298 32.18 19.55 104.36
N GLN A 299 32.57 18.28 104.46
CA GLN A 299 33.14 17.74 105.71
C GLN A 299 34.45 18.46 106.10
N MET A 300 35.27 18.87 105.13
CA MET A 300 36.48 19.65 105.38
C MET A 300 36.18 21.11 105.77
N GLU A 301 35.15 21.74 105.20
CA GLU A 301 34.66 23.07 105.62
C GLU A 301 34.09 23.04 107.05
N GLU A 302 33.33 22.02 107.41
CA GLU A 302 32.82 21.82 108.78
C GLU A 302 33.99 21.65 109.78
N ARG A 303 35.00 20.85 109.43
CA ARG A 303 36.24 20.72 110.21
C ARG A 303 36.99 22.05 110.33
N LEU A 304 37.10 22.82 109.23
CA LEU A 304 37.76 24.13 109.22
C LEU A 304 37.03 25.12 110.15
N GLN A 305 35.70 25.20 110.09
CA GLN A 305 34.91 26.04 111.00
C GLN A 305 35.08 25.64 112.47
N VAL A 306 35.16 24.35 112.78
CA VAL A 306 35.40 23.88 114.16
C VAL A 306 36.81 24.28 114.62
N ALA A 307 37.82 24.12 113.77
CA ALA A 307 39.19 24.55 114.05
C ALA A 307 39.32 26.07 114.21
N GLU A 308 38.65 26.86 113.37
CA GLU A 308 38.62 28.34 113.45
C GLU A 308 37.92 28.82 114.73
N LYS A 309 36.77 28.23 115.10
CA LYS A 309 36.09 28.53 116.38
C LYS A 309 36.98 28.17 117.58
N ALA A 310 37.71 27.05 117.51
CA ALA A 310 38.69 26.69 118.54
C ALA A 310 39.88 27.68 118.60
N ARG A 311 40.35 28.16 117.44
CA ARG A 311 41.41 29.18 117.34
C ARG A 311 40.94 30.52 117.95
N GLN A 312 39.74 30.98 117.61
CA GLN A 312 39.13 32.19 118.18
C GLN A 312 38.96 32.07 119.70
N ALA A 313 38.44 30.94 120.20
CA ALA A 313 38.30 30.70 121.63
C ALA A 313 39.66 30.64 122.37
N ALA A 314 40.73 30.19 121.72
CA ALA A 314 42.09 30.24 122.26
C ALA A 314 42.67 31.67 122.24
N GLU A 315 42.38 32.44 121.20
CA GLU A 315 42.78 33.85 121.06
C GLU A 315 42.08 34.75 122.08
N GLU A 316 40.79 34.56 122.34
CA GLU A 316 40.07 35.21 123.45
C GLU A 316 40.69 34.90 124.81
N ARG A 317 41.03 33.62 125.09
CA ARG A 317 41.69 33.22 126.34
C ARG A 317 43.06 33.87 126.47
N CYS A 318 43.81 33.96 125.37
CA CYS A 318 45.11 34.65 125.33
C CYS A 318 44.95 36.14 125.62
N ASN A 319 43.94 36.81 125.05
CA ASN A 319 43.71 38.23 125.28
C ASN A 319 43.21 38.53 126.71
N LYS A 320 42.30 37.72 127.27
CA LYS A 320 41.92 37.79 128.69
C LYS A 320 43.12 37.60 129.62
N MET A 321 44.02 36.66 129.31
CA MET A 321 45.27 36.48 130.05
C MET A 321 46.22 37.69 129.93
N LYS A 322 46.29 38.36 128.77
CA LYS A 322 47.03 39.64 128.64
C LYS A 322 46.41 40.76 129.47
N GLU A 323 45.08 40.86 129.51
CA GLU A 323 44.36 41.85 130.33
C GLU A 323 44.60 41.63 131.83
N GLU A 324 44.53 40.38 132.30
CA GLU A 324 44.90 40.02 133.69
C GLU A 324 46.36 40.36 134.02
N LEU A 325 47.29 40.07 133.10
CA LEU A 325 48.71 40.38 133.27
C LEU A 325 48.96 41.91 133.26
N ALA A 326 48.25 42.67 132.44
CA ALA A 326 48.31 44.13 132.42
C ALA A 326 47.81 44.73 133.75
N GLY A 327 46.66 44.27 134.26
CA GLY A 327 46.14 44.72 135.56
C GLY A 327 47.05 44.38 136.74
N ARG A 328 47.76 43.24 136.69
CA ARG A 328 48.82 42.89 137.65
C ARG A 328 50.06 43.77 137.51
N LEU A 329 50.43 44.16 136.29
CA LEU A 329 51.53 45.08 136.02
C LEU A 329 51.22 46.49 136.56
N ASP A 330 50.02 47.03 136.33
CA ASP A 330 49.66 48.37 136.81
C ASP A 330 49.51 48.43 138.35
N THR A 331 49.00 47.37 138.99
CA THR A 331 49.00 47.30 140.47
C THR A 331 50.41 47.21 141.05
N CYS A 332 51.31 46.45 140.43
CA CYS A 332 52.73 46.43 140.80
C CYS A 332 53.42 47.79 140.57
N ARG A 333 53.09 48.48 139.47
CA ARG A 333 53.57 49.83 139.13
C ARG A 333 53.11 50.89 140.15
N GLN A 334 51.87 50.79 140.63
CA GLN A 334 51.38 51.63 141.72
C GLN A 334 52.12 51.36 143.04
N GLN A 335 52.42 50.10 143.37
CA GLN A 335 53.23 49.75 144.54
C GLN A 335 54.66 50.32 144.45
N MET A 336 55.31 50.23 143.29
CA MET A 336 56.61 50.88 143.03
C MET A 336 56.54 52.40 143.27
N SER A 337 55.54 53.08 142.69
CA SER A 337 55.37 54.53 142.88
C SER A 337 55.08 54.93 144.34
N GLN A 338 54.48 54.05 145.14
CA GLN A 338 54.28 54.25 146.59
C GLN A 338 55.55 53.99 147.43
N LEU A 339 56.55 53.31 146.87
CA LEU A 339 57.86 53.14 147.49
C LEU A 339 58.79 54.31 147.11
N ASP A 340 58.86 54.68 145.83
CA ASP A 340 59.65 55.83 145.35
C ASP A 340 59.27 57.14 146.07
N SER A 341 57.96 57.38 146.26
CA SER A 341 57.49 58.56 146.99
C SER A 341 57.92 58.56 148.45
N LYS A 342 57.91 57.42 149.14
CA LYS A 342 58.42 57.29 150.53
C LYS A 342 59.93 57.53 150.60
N CYS A 343 60.70 56.99 149.66
CA CYS A 343 62.13 57.24 149.57
C CYS A 343 62.42 58.74 149.38
N SER A 344 61.71 59.43 148.48
CA SER A 344 61.89 60.87 148.24
C SER A 344 61.56 61.74 149.47
N THR A 345 60.65 61.33 150.35
CA THR A 345 60.39 62.03 151.61
C THR A 345 61.57 61.88 152.58
N LEU A 346 62.04 60.65 152.78
CA LEU A 346 63.16 60.34 153.69
C LEU A 346 64.47 61.00 153.25
N GLU A 347 64.74 61.09 151.94
CA GLU A 347 65.90 61.83 151.40
C GLU A 347 65.85 63.33 151.71
N LYS A 348 64.67 63.95 151.69
CA LYS A 348 64.49 65.37 152.02
C LYS A 348 64.70 65.62 153.51
N GLU A 349 64.14 64.78 154.37
CA GLU A 349 64.33 64.84 155.82
C GLU A 349 65.82 64.72 156.20
N LEU A 350 66.51 63.72 155.63
CA LEU A 350 67.96 63.52 155.81
C LEU A 350 68.80 64.71 155.32
N LYS A 351 68.34 65.43 154.29
CA LYS A 351 69.02 66.62 153.79
C LYS A 351 68.85 67.81 154.73
N SER A 352 67.65 68.06 155.26
CA SER A 352 67.42 69.12 156.25
C SER A 352 68.22 68.92 157.55
N GLU A 353 68.38 67.67 158.02
CA GLU A 353 69.18 67.36 159.21
C GLU A 353 70.66 67.70 158.99
N LYS A 354 71.23 67.31 157.83
CA LYS A 354 72.59 67.68 157.42
C LYS A 354 72.82 69.18 157.33
N GLU A 355 71.84 69.94 156.84
CA GLU A 355 71.93 71.40 156.72
C GLU A 355 71.89 72.08 158.11
N GLN A 356 70.98 71.67 159.01
CA GLN A 356 70.94 72.14 160.40
C GLN A 356 72.24 71.84 161.17
N ARG A 357 72.84 70.67 160.93
CA ARG A 357 74.10 70.27 161.57
C ARG A 357 75.30 71.10 161.09
N GLN A 358 75.26 71.67 159.88
CA GLN A 358 76.32 72.55 159.37
C GLN A 358 76.25 73.97 159.94
N THR A 359 75.06 74.53 160.22
CA THR A 359 74.94 75.85 160.88
C THR A 359 75.48 75.81 162.30
N LEU A 360 75.08 74.83 163.11
CA LEU A 360 75.54 74.67 164.49
C LEU A 360 77.08 74.51 164.60
N GLN A 361 77.73 73.89 163.60
CA GLN A 361 79.19 73.80 163.56
C GLN A 361 79.90 75.11 163.24
N LYS A 362 79.25 76.07 162.56
CA LYS A 362 79.83 77.40 162.29
C LYS A 362 79.76 78.31 163.50
N GLU A 363 78.61 78.32 164.19
CA GLU A 363 78.40 79.11 165.42
C GLU A 363 79.39 78.72 166.52
N LEU A 364 79.62 77.40 166.70
CA LEU A 364 80.61 76.86 167.64
C LEU A 364 82.08 77.21 167.29
N HIS A 365 82.36 77.66 166.07
CA HIS A 365 83.70 78.14 165.68
C HIS A 365 83.87 79.61 166.05
N GLN A 366 82.87 80.44 165.75
CA GLN A 366 82.89 81.88 166.02
C GLN A 366 83.00 82.21 167.53
N GLU A 367 82.32 81.45 168.38
CA GLU A 367 82.45 81.51 169.85
C GLU A 367 83.89 81.25 170.33
N LYS A 368 84.59 80.29 169.70
CA LYS A 368 85.97 79.96 170.08
C LYS A 368 86.95 81.06 169.67
N ASP A 369 86.80 81.62 168.48
CA ASP A 369 87.67 82.70 168.00
C ASP A 369 87.52 83.94 168.89
N ALA A 370 86.28 84.34 169.21
CA ALA A 370 86.00 85.43 170.16
C ALA A 370 86.63 85.17 171.54
N THR A 371 86.54 83.94 172.05
CA THR A 371 87.16 83.52 173.32
C THR A 371 88.70 83.63 173.27
N THR A 372 89.35 83.40 172.13
CA THR A 372 90.81 83.58 172.01
C THR A 372 91.23 85.05 172.02
N LEU A 373 90.48 85.94 171.36
CA LEU A 373 90.81 87.37 171.25
C LEU A 373 90.88 88.06 172.62
N LEU A 374 89.85 87.88 173.44
CA LEU A 374 89.78 88.39 174.81
C LEU A 374 90.91 87.86 175.71
N LYS A 375 91.43 86.66 175.43
CA LYS A 375 92.51 86.05 176.19
C LYS A 375 93.87 86.69 175.87
N THR A 376 94.08 87.17 174.65
CA THR A 376 95.25 87.96 174.27
C THR A 376 95.25 89.38 174.86
N GLU A 377 94.10 90.07 174.91
CA GLU A 377 94.02 91.41 175.51
C GLU A 377 94.35 91.39 177.01
N LEU A 378 93.86 90.37 177.73
CA LEU A 378 94.15 90.15 179.15
C LEU A 378 95.66 90.00 179.44
N GLN A 379 96.44 89.40 178.52
CA GLN A 379 97.88 89.25 178.69
C GLN A 379 98.68 90.54 178.39
N GLN A 380 98.17 91.45 177.56
CA GLN A 380 98.85 92.72 177.29
C GLN A 380 98.77 93.68 178.50
N MET A 381 97.63 93.71 179.20
CA MET A 381 97.44 94.56 180.38
C MET A 381 98.35 94.20 181.56
N GLU A 382 98.77 92.95 181.69
CA GLU A 382 99.67 92.52 182.79
C GLU A 382 101.15 92.89 182.53
N GLY A 383 101.55 93.07 181.26
CA GLY A 383 102.90 93.47 180.88
C GLY A 383 103.24 94.92 181.28
N LEU A 384 102.30 95.85 181.11
CA LEU A 384 102.49 97.27 181.45
C LEU A 384 102.58 97.54 182.97
N LYS A 385 102.38 96.51 183.81
CA LYS A 385 102.58 96.57 185.27
C LYS A 385 104.06 96.46 185.70
N LYS A 386 105.00 96.24 184.76
CA LYS A 386 106.43 95.97 185.06
C LYS A 386 107.46 96.99 184.54
N VAL A 387 107.04 98.03 183.81
CA VAL A 387 107.97 99.01 183.20
C VAL A 387 108.03 100.34 183.97
N CYS A 388 106.98 100.72 184.69
CA CYS A 388 106.93 101.97 185.47
C CYS A 388 107.67 101.93 186.83
N THR A 389 108.51 100.91 187.08
CA THR A 389 109.10 100.63 188.40
C THR A 389 110.62 100.80 188.50
N SER A 390 111.30 101.41 187.50
CA SER A 390 112.78 101.52 187.54
C SER A 390 113.44 102.80 187.00
N PHE A 391 112.71 103.84 186.55
CA PHE A 391 113.36 105.11 186.13
C PHE A 391 112.64 106.42 186.49
N LYS A 392 112.37 106.62 187.79
CA LYS A 392 112.67 107.89 188.46
C LYS A 392 112.71 107.77 189.99
N CYS A 393 113.87 108.02 190.58
CA CYS A 393 114.06 108.30 191.99
C CYS A 393 114.99 109.51 192.11
N SER A 394 114.41 110.71 192.05
CA SER A 394 114.99 112.06 192.18
C SER A 394 113.83 113.04 191.90
N GLU A 395 113.51 114.05 192.70
CA GLU A 395 114.01 114.51 194.01
C GLU A 395 112.98 114.10 195.11
N GLN A 396 113.32 113.82 196.37
CA GLN A 396 113.80 114.68 197.48
C GLN A 396 112.71 115.60 198.08
N GLN A 397 112.29 115.24 199.31
CA GLN A 397 111.32 115.86 200.25
C GLN A 397 109.84 115.87 199.84
#